data_AF-A0A183Q604-F1
#
_entry.id   AF-A0A183Q604-F1
#
_cell.length_a   1.000
_cell.length_b   1.000
_cell.length_c   1.000
_cell.angle_alpha   90.00
_cell.angle_beta   90.00
_cell.angle_gamma   90.00
#
_symmetry.space_group_name_H-M   'P 1'
#
loop_
_entity.id
_entity.type
_entity.pdbx_description
1 polymer ?
#
loop_
_entity_poly.entity_id
_entity_poly.type
_entity_poly.pdbx_seq_one_letter_code
_entity_poly.pdbx_strand_id
1 'polypeptide(L)' 'ERNRFFVNTVQAGSGALSVTVDGPSKVQLNCTERSDGYDFTYLPLSPGEYLISIKYGDSQHIIGSPYKVSFFKL' A
#
# COMPACT_ATOMS: atom_id res chain seq x y z
N GLU A 1 -4.74 15.65 0.57
CA GLU A 1 -5.16 15.02 -0.69
C GLU A 1 -5.02 13.50 -0.57
N ARG A 2 -5.73 12.71 -1.41
CA ARG A 2 -5.58 11.25 -1.41
C ARG A 2 -4.31 10.88 -2.17
N ASN A 3 -3.45 10.09 -1.53
CA ASN A 3 -2.27 9.51 -2.18
C ASN A 3 -2.63 8.18 -2.85
N ARG A 4 -1.86 7.76 -3.86
CA ARG A 4 -2.11 6.51 -4.59
C ARG A 4 -0.85 5.75 -4.96
N PHE A 5 -0.96 4.44 -5.07
CA PHE A 5 0.04 3.57 -5.67
C PHE A 5 -0.64 2.37 -6.35
N PHE A 6 0.05 1.77 -7.32
CA PHE A 6 -0.43 0.63 -8.08
C PHE A 6 0.45 -0.59 -7.80
N VAL A 7 -0.16 -1.75 -7.59
CA VAL A 7 0.54 -3.04 -7.47
C VAL A 7 0.24 -3.87 -8.70
N ASN A 8 1.23 -4.04 -9.57
CA ASN A 8 1.15 -4.93 -10.73
C ASN A 8 1.34 -6.38 -10.30
N THR A 9 0.44 -7.27 -10.70
CA THR A 9 0.52 -8.70 -10.36
C THR A 9 0.57 -9.62 -11.58
N VAL A 10 0.73 -9.08 -12.79
CA VAL A 10 0.66 -9.84 -14.06
C VAL A 10 1.65 -11.01 -14.10
N GLN A 11 2.84 -10.83 -13.54
CA GLN A 11 3.92 -11.83 -13.53
C GLN A 11 4.16 -12.46 -12.15
N ALA A 12 3.27 -12.23 -11.19
CA ALA A 12 3.46 -12.68 -9.81
C ALA A 12 3.03 -14.13 -9.56
N GLY A 13 2.30 -14.74 -10.50
CA GLY A 13 1.67 -16.06 -10.31
C GLY A 13 0.41 -15.95 -9.46
N SER A 14 -0.06 -17.07 -8.92
CA SER A 14 -1.22 -17.10 -8.01
C SER A 14 -0.76 -16.86 -6.57
N GLY A 15 -1.40 -15.94 -5.86
CA GLY A 15 -1.12 -15.66 -4.46
C GLY A 15 -2.04 -14.60 -3.87
N ALA A 16 -2.11 -14.56 -2.53
CA ALA A 16 -2.86 -13.52 -1.82
C ALA A 16 -2.02 -12.24 -1.70
N LEU A 17 -2.59 -11.09 -2.07
CA LEU A 17 -1.99 -9.78 -1.85
C LEU A 17 -2.45 -9.22 -0.50
N SER A 18 -1.51 -8.81 0.34
CA SER A 18 -1.78 -8.13 1.61
C SER A 18 -1.08 -6.77 1.63
N VAL A 19 -1.84 -5.72 1.96
CA VAL A 19 -1.36 -4.34 2.04
C VAL A 19 -1.75 -3.75 3.39
N THR A 20 -0.76 -3.23 4.14
CA THR A 20 -0.97 -2.47 5.38
C THR A 20 -0.32 -1.10 5.28
N VAL A 21 -0.88 -0.13 6.01
CA VAL A 21 -0.32 1.21 6.15
C VAL A 21 -0.27 1.53 7.64
N ASP A 22 0.94 1.46 8.19
CA ASP A 22 1.22 1.65 9.61
C ASP A 22 1.84 3.04 9.83
N GLY A 23 1.45 3.74 10.90
CA GLY A 23 1.93 5.09 11.17
C GLY A 23 1.17 5.80 12.29
N PRO A 24 1.32 7.12 12.42
CA PRO A 24 0.79 7.90 13.55
C PRO A 24 -0.74 7.98 13.59
N SER A 25 -1.44 7.63 12.52
CA SER A 25 -2.90 7.55 12.50
C SER A 25 -3.36 6.36 11.68
N LYS A 26 -4.61 5.91 11.93
CA LYS A 26 -5.31 5.08 10.95
C LYS A 26 -5.43 5.86 9.63
N VAL A 27 -5.40 5.13 8.53
CA VAL A 27 -5.64 5.68 7.19
C VAL A 27 -6.93 5.10 6.63
N GLN A 28 -7.66 5.90 5.85
CA GLN A 28 -8.70 5.34 5.00
C GLN A 28 -8.02 4.75 3.76
N LEU A 29 -7.97 3.41 3.67
CA LEU A 29 -7.42 2.68 2.53
C LEU A 29 -8.56 2.15 1.64
N ASN A 30 -8.54 2.49 0.36
CA ASN A 30 -9.45 1.89 -0.63
C ASN A 30 -8.62 1.15 -1.68
N CYS A 31 -9.17 0.03 -2.16
CA CYS A 31 -8.59 -0.79 -3.21
C CYS A 31 -9.56 -0.88 -4.39
N THR A 32 -9.06 -0.81 -5.61
CA THR A 32 -9.80 -1.08 -6.84
C THR A 32 -9.03 -2.09 -7.67
N GLU A 33 -9.64 -3.24 -7.93
CA GLU A 33 -9.07 -4.29 -8.76
C GLU A 33 -9.11 -3.91 -10.25
N ARG A 34 -8.07 -4.30 -10.97
CA ARG A 34 -7.88 -4.11 -12.40
C ARG A 34 -7.37 -5.40 -13.02
N SER A 35 -7.44 -5.49 -14.35
CA SER A 35 -6.97 -6.67 -15.08
C SER A 35 -5.49 -6.99 -14.89
N ASP A 36 -4.67 -6.00 -14.54
CA ASP A 36 -3.21 -6.09 -14.37
C ASP A 36 -2.73 -5.94 -12.91
N GLY A 37 -3.65 -5.82 -11.96
CA GLY A 37 -3.31 -5.66 -10.55
C GLY A 37 -4.31 -4.83 -9.76
N TYR A 38 -3.82 -4.00 -8.85
CA TYR A 38 -4.65 -3.31 -7.85
C TYR A 38 -4.21 -1.86 -7.66
N ASP A 39 -5.16 -0.93 -7.79
CA ASP A 39 -4.99 0.48 -7.46
C ASP A 39 -5.38 0.72 -5.99
N PHE A 40 -4.43 1.25 -5.21
CA PHE A 40 -4.66 1.62 -3.82
C PHE A 40 -4.68 3.13 -3.66
N THR A 41 -5.65 3.63 -2.91
CA THR A 41 -5.70 5.04 -2.47
C THR A 41 -5.74 5.10 -0.95
N TYR A 42 -4.95 6.01 -0.37
CA TYR A 42 -4.89 6.21 1.08
C TYR A 42 -4.96 7.68 1.47
N LEU A 43 -5.62 7.95 2.59
CA LEU A 43 -5.71 9.27 3.20
C LEU A 43 -5.26 9.21 4.67
N PRO A 44 -4.05 9.69 4.99
CA PRO A 44 -3.60 9.85 6.37
C PRO A 44 -4.32 11.01 7.06
N LEU A 45 -4.60 10.84 8.36
CA LEU A 45 -5.31 11.81 9.19
C LEU A 45 -4.38 12.67 10.04
N SER A 46 -3.10 12.29 10.13
CA SER A 46 -2.08 13.03 10.89
C SER A 46 -0.78 13.11 10.11
N PRO A 47 -0.02 14.21 10.23
CA PRO A 47 1.31 14.28 9.64
C PRO A 47 2.27 13.30 10.32
N GLY A 48 3.29 12.85 9.60
CA GLY A 48 4.36 12.00 10.11
C GLY A 48 4.84 10.95 9.12
N GLU A 49 5.69 10.04 9.59
CA GLU A 49 6.20 8.91 8.81
C GLU A 49 5.21 7.73 8.84
N TYR A 50 4.94 7.16 7.68
CA TYR A 50 4.14 5.95 7.50
C TYR A 50 4.95 4.88 6.79
N LEU A 51 4.63 3.62 7.08
CA LEU A 51 5.20 2.42 6.44
C LEU A 51 4.10 1.69 5.68
N ILE A 52 4.26 1.56 4.37
CA ILE A 52 3.37 0.77 3.52
C ILE A 52 4.00 -0.62 3.34
N SER A 53 3.41 -1.62 3.95
CA SER A 53 3.83 -3.02 3.79
C SER A 53 3.01 -3.68 2.70
N ILE A 54 3.69 -4.35 1.77
CA ILE A 54 3.08 -5.07 0.65
C ILE A 54 3.67 -6.48 0.67
N LYS A 55 2.81 -7.47 0.88
CA LYS A 55 3.16 -8.88 0.93
C LYS A 55 2.37 -9.64 -0.13
N TYR A 56 2.98 -10.65 -0.73
CA TYR A 56 2.36 -11.49 -1.75
C TYR A 56 2.61 -12.97 -1.46
N GLY A 57 1.59 -13.82 -1.63
CA GLY A 57 1.67 -15.26 -1.33
C GLY A 57 1.62 -15.55 0.18
N ASP A 58 2.44 -16.50 0.66
CA ASP A 58 2.55 -16.95 2.06
C ASP A 58 3.14 -15.89 3.02
N SER A 59 2.70 -14.63 2.90
CA SER A 59 3.08 -13.49 3.73
C SER A 59 4.52 -12.96 3.55
N GLN A 60 5.16 -13.20 2.40
CA GLN A 60 6.49 -12.65 2.10
C GLN A 60 6.39 -11.21 1.58
N HIS A 61 7.29 -10.33 2.03
CA HIS A 61 7.41 -8.97 1.50
C HIS A 61 7.87 -9.01 0.04
N ILE A 62 7.26 -8.15 -0.79
CA ILE A 62 7.82 -7.88 -2.13
C ILE A 62 9.12 -7.09 -2.00
N ILE A 63 9.93 -7.09 -3.06
CA ILE A 63 11.13 -6.25 -3.13
C ILE A 63 10.76 -4.79 -2.87
N GLY A 64 11.52 -4.13 -1.98
CA GLY A 64 11.31 -2.74 -1.58
C GLY A 64 10.30 -2.54 -0.45
N SER A 65 9.49 -3.55 -0.11
CA SER A 65 8.61 -3.46 1.04
C SER A 65 9.36 -3.72 2.36
N PRO A 66 9.07 -2.98 3.45
CA PRO A 66 8.11 -1.87 3.55
C PRO A 66 8.62 -0.55 2.95
N TYR A 67 7.70 0.22 2.37
CA TYR A 67 7.97 1.55 1.80
C TYR A 67 7.74 2.63 2.84
N LYS A 68 8.75 3.45 3.13
CA LYS A 68 8.62 4.62 4.01
C LYS A 68 8.12 5.83 3.22
N VAL A 69 7.06 6.47 3.69
CA VAL A 69 6.51 7.70 3.11
C VAL A 69 6.28 8.74 4.20
N SER A 70 6.57 10.01 3.90
CA SER A 70 6.32 11.12 4.81
C SER A 70 5.09 11.89 4.36
N PHE A 71 4.11 12.04 5.26
CA PHE A 71 2.94 12.86 5.01
C PHE A 71 3.05 14.16 5.79
N PHE A 72 2.90 15.27 5.07
CA PHE A 72 2.90 16.62 5.63
C PHE A 72 1.59 17.31 5.26
N LYS A 73 1.06 18.11 6.19
CA LYS A 73 -0.07 19.00 5.93
C LYS A 73 0.50 20.41 5.78
N LEU A 74 0.43 20.96 4.56
CA LEU A 74 0.73 22.37 4.31
C LEU A 74 -0.37 23.25 4.91
#